data_AF-A0A2W3ZF36-F1
#
_entry.id   AF-A0A2W3ZF36-F1
#
_cell.length_a   1.000
_cell.length_b   1.000
_cell.length_c   1.000
_cell.angle_alpha   90.00
_cell.angle_beta   90.00
_cell.angle_gamma   90.00
#
_symmetry.space_group_name_H-M   'P 1'
#
loop_
_entity.id
_entity.type
_entity.pdbx_description
1 polymer ?
#
loop_
_entity_poly.entity_id
_entity_poly.type
_entity_poly.pdbx_seq_one_letter_code
_entity_poly.pdbx_strand_id
1 'polypeptide(L)'
;MDVTSKMQLEAIQQEQSILKQEIKMFQQQQEAFFQLQKQEDRLYTELIDTSAPEERIFFRNKGEDNRYLAKKAQNQLREQEKQLEQRKKELTTQELEAERMYREAQRIEKEE
;
A
#
# COMPACT_ATOMS: atom_id res chain seq x y z
N MET A 1 -26.58 -20.39 -18.13
CA MET A 1 -25.33 -19.60 -18.21
C MET A 1 -25.03 -18.81 -16.92
N ASP A 2 -25.93 -18.84 -15.92
CA ASP A 2 -25.88 -18.01 -14.69
C ASP A 2 -24.72 -18.32 -13.72
N VAL A 3 -24.25 -19.57 -13.68
CA VAL A 3 -23.18 -20.00 -12.74
C VAL A 3 -21.84 -19.31 -13.02
N THR A 4 -21.51 -19.08 -14.29
CA THR A 4 -20.21 -18.50 -14.68
C THR A 4 -20.13 -17.02 -14.29
N SER A 5 -21.20 -16.25 -14.47
CA SER A 5 -21.25 -14.83 -14.11
C SER A 5 -21.25 -14.62 -12.59
N LYS A 6 -21.93 -15.50 -11.83
CA LYS A 6 -21.88 -15.50 -10.37
C LYS A 6 -20.47 -15.80 -9.84
N MET A 7 -19.81 -16.82 -10.38
CA MET A 7 -18.44 -17.17 -10.00
C MET A 7 -17.43 -16.06 -10.30
N GLN A 8 -17.61 -15.33 -11.41
CA GLN A 8 -16.78 -14.16 -11.73
C GLN A 8 -16.96 -13.03 -10.72
N LEU A 9 -18.20 -12.75 -10.30
CA LEU A 9 -18.48 -11.74 -9.29
C LEU A 9 -17.86 -12.11 -7.94
N GLU A 10 -18.02 -13.36 -7.50
CA GLU A 10 -17.43 -13.87 -6.26
C GLU A 10 -15.88 -13.78 -6.29
N ALA A 11 -15.26 -14.08 -7.42
CA ALA A 11 -13.81 -13.95 -7.59
C ALA A 11 -13.33 -12.50 -7.47
N ILE A 12 -14.03 -11.54 -8.09
CA ILE A 12 -13.72 -10.11 -7.99
C ILE A 12 -13.85 -9.63 -6.53
N GLN A 13 -14.91 -10.03 -5.85
CA GLN A 13 -15.14 -9.68 -4.44
C GLN A 13 -14.07 -10.25 -3.51
N GLN A 14 -13.63 -11.48 -3.77
CA GLN A 14 -12.52 -12.08 -3.03
C GLN A 14 -11.21 -11.31 -3.27
N GLU A 15 -10.90 -10.94 -4.51
CA GLU A 15 -9.71 -10.13 -4.84
C GLU A 15 -9.76 -8.76 -4.15
N GLN A 16 -10.91 -8.10 -4.13
CA GLN A 16 -11.09 -6.84 -3.40
C GLN A 16 -10.86 -6.99 -1.89
N SER A 17 -11.31 -8.09 -1.29
CA SER A 17 -11.09 -8.38 0.12
C SER A 17 -9.61 -8.54 0.45
N ILE A 18 -8.88 -9.30 -0.37
CA ILE A 18 -7.42 -9.48 -0.23
C ILE A 18 -6.73 -8.12 -0.37
N LEU A 19 -7.05 -7.37 -1.42
CA LEU A 19 -6.45 -6.07 -1.69
C LEU A 19 -6.69 -5.06 -0.54
N LYS A 20 -7.87 -5.10 0.08
CA LYS A 20 -8.17 -4.27 1.26
C LYS A 20 -7.28 -4.61 2.46
N GLN A 21 -6.96 -5.89 2.65
CA GLN A 21 -6.04 -6.32 3.71
C GLN A 21 -4.61 -5.88 3.39
N GLU A 22 -4.17 -6.01 2.14
CA GLU A 22 -2.85 -5.57 1.70
C GLU A 22 -2.66 -4.07 1.89
N ILE A 23 -3.62 -3.24 1.45
CA ILE A 23 -3.56 -1.77 1.66
C ILE A 23 -3.44 -1.44 3.15
N LYS A 24 -4.24 -2.10 4.00
CA LYS A 24 -4.18 -1.89 5.45
C LYS A 24 -2.81 -2.26 6.03
N MET A 25 -2.23 -3.37 5.57
CA MET A 25 -0.89 -3.80 5.98
C MET A 25 0.17 -2.77 5.56
N PHE A 26 0.10 -2.25 4.33
CA PHE A 26 1.00 -1.22 3.84
C PHE A 26 0.92 0.06 4.67
N GLN A 27 -0.29 0.50 5.03
CA GLN A 27 -0.48 1.66 5.91
C GLN A 27 0.14 1.45 7.29
N GLN A 28 0.00 0.26 7.86
CA GLN A 28 0.64 -0.10 9.13
C GLN A 28 2.18 -0.08 9.02
N GLN A 29 2.73 -0.58 7.91
CA GLN A 29 4.18 -0.54 7.66
C GLN A 29 4.68 0.89 7.50
N GLN A 30 3.95 1.77 6.82
CA GLN A 30 4.31 3.18 6.70
C GLN A 30 4.33 3.88 8.06
N GLU A 31 3.32 3.64 8.90
CA GLU A 31 3.28 4.21 10.25
C GLU A 31 4.44 3.69 11.12
N ALA A 32 4.69 2.39 11.10
CA ALA A 32 5.82 1.80 11.83
C ALA A 32 7.16 2.38 11.36
N PHE A 33 7.33 2.54 10.05
CA PHE A 33 8.53 3.15 9.47
C PHE A 33 8.69 4.61 9.93
N PHE A 34 7.61 5.38 9.95
CA PHE A 34 7.63 6.77 10.42
C PHE A 34 8.07 6.87 11.88
N GLN A 35 7.55 6.01 12.75
CA GLN A 35 7.95 5.99 14.17
C GLN A 35 9.42 5.59 14.35
N LEU A 36 9.90 4.60 13.60
CA LEU A 36 11.31 4.19 13.62
C LEU A 36 12.23 5.31 13.15
N GLN A 37 11.89 5.99 12.05
CA GLN A 37 12.69 7.10 11.54
C GLN A 37 12.76 8.25 12.55
N LYS A 38 11.65 8.58 13.22
CA LYS A 38 11.64 9.61 14.27
C LYS A 38 12.56 9.25 15.44
N GLN A 39 12.60 7.98 15.83
CA GLN A 39 13.51 7.49 16.87
C GLN A 39 14.97 7.52 16.41
N GLU A 40 15.25 7.08 15.18
CA GLU A 40 16.58 7.13 14.58
C GLU A 40 17.11 8.57 14.51
N ASP A 41 16.29 9.52 14.04
CA ASP A 41 16.66 10.93 13.98
C ASP A 41 17.02 11.49 15.37
N ARG A 42 16.25 11.15 16.40
CA ARG A 42 16.54 11.55 17.77
C ARG A 42 17.87 10.99 18.25
N LEU A 43 18.11 9.70 18.03
CA LEU A 43 19.35 9.02 18.44
C LEU A 43 20.57 9.57 17.69
N TYR A 44 20.43 9.88 16.40
CA TYR A 44 21.49 10.49 15.61
C TYR A 44 21.85 11.89 16.10
N THR A 45 20.87 12.70 16.45
CA THR A 45 21.12 14.02 17.03
C THR A 45 21.88 13.90 18.34
N GLU A 46 21.44 13.02 19.25
CA GLU A 46 22.11 12.77 20.53
C GLU A 46 23.54 12.26 20.34
N LEU A 47 23.75 11.34 19.40
CA LEU A 47 25.08 10.84 19.05
C LEU A 47 25.99 11.97 18.59
N ILE A 48 25.54 12.83 17.68
CA ILE A 48 26.35 13.95 17.19
C ILE A 48 26.69 14.93 18.32
N ASP A 49 25.74 15.23 19.21
CA ASP A 49 25.94 16.18 20.30
C ASP A 49 26.96 15.67 21.33
N THR A 50 26.94 14.36 21.60
CA THR A 50 27.85 13.67 22.53
C THR A 50 29.20 13.30 21.91
N SER A 51 29.33 13.33 20.58
CA SER A 51 30.55 12.96 19.87
C SER A 51 31.65 14.01 19.98
N ALA A 52 32.90 13.55 19.93
CA ALA A 52 34.08 14.41 19.84
C ALA A 52 34.00 15.29 18.57
N PRO A 53 34.47 16.55 18.61
CA PRO A 53 34.37 17.49 17.48
C PRO A 53 34.85 16.93 16.14
N GLU A 54 35.91 16.12 16.17
CA GLU A 54 36.53 15.48 15.01
C GLU A 54 35.62 14.42 14.36
N GLU A 55 34.78 13.77 15.15
CA GLU A 55 33.88 12.70 14.71
C GLU A 55 32.50 13.21 14.28
N ARG A 56 32.11 14.42 14.72
CA ARG A 56 30.79 15.01 14.39
C ARG A 56 30.52 15.11 12.90
N ILE A 57 31.55 15.44 12.11
CA ILE A 57 31.43 15.54 10.65
C ILE A 57 31.14 14.17 10.04
N PHE A 58 31.82 13.12 10.52
CA PHE A 58 31.58 11.76 10.07
C PHE A 58 30.14 11.31 10.36
N PHE A 59 29.67 11.51 11.60
CA PHE A 59 28.31 11.13 11.99
C PHE A 59 27.23 11.95 11.29
N ARG A 60 27.49 13.24 11.00
CA ARG A 60 26.58 14.08 10.21
C ARG A 60 26.43 13.55 8.79
N ASN A 61 27.52 13.26 8.10
CA ASN A 61 27.49 12.72 6.73
C ASN A 61 26.78 11.36 6.69
N LYS A 62 27.06 10.49 7.66
CA LYS A 62 26.36 9.20 7.78
C LYS A 62 24.86 9.35 8.05
N GLY A 63 24.47 10.32 8.89
CA GLY A 63 23.07 10.64 9.13
C GLY A 63 22.36 11.13 7.87
N GLU A 64 23.02 11.93 7.04
CA GLU A 64 22.48 12.39 5.74
C GLU A 64 22.27 11.23 4.77
N ASP A 65 23.24 10.32 4.65
CA ASP A 65 23.13 9.09 3.84
C ASP A 65 21.94 8.23 4.29
N ASN A 66 21.80 7.99 5.61
CA ASN A 66 20.70 7.21 6.16
C ASN A 66 19.35 7.87 5.89
N ARG A 67 19.23 9.19 6.08
CA ARG A 67 18.00 9.93 5.76
C ARG A 67 17.63 9.85 4.29
N TYR A 68 18.63 9.89 3.40
CA TYR A 68 18.40 9.70 1.97
C TYR A 68 17.82 8.31 1.67
N LEU A 69 18.41 7.26 2.24
CA LEU A 69 17.91 5.89 2.09
C LEU A 69 16.51 5.71 2.68
N ALA A 70 16.24 6.28 3.85
CA ALA A 70 14.94 6.23 4.49
C ALA A 70 13.86 6.92 3.63
N LYS A 71 14.17 8.10 3.08
CA LYS A 71 13.26 8.83 2.18
C LYS A 71 13.02 8.03 0.89
N LYS A 72 14.04 7.37 0.35
CA LYS A 72 13.90 6.50 -0.81
C LYS A 72 12.94 5.33 -0.52
N ALA A 73 13.09 4.67 0.63
CA ALA A 73 12.21 3.59 1.06
C ALA A 73 10.76 4.06 1.25
N GLN A 74 10.54 5.22 1.88
CA GLN A 74 9.20 5.81 2.01
C GLN A 74 8.55 6.10 0.65
N ASN A 75 9.31 6.63 -0.30
CA ASN A 75 8.78 6.89 -1.63
C ASN A 75 8.38 5.60 -2.34
N GLN A 76 9.13 4.51 -2.17
CA GLN A 76 8.78 3.20 -2.71
C GLN A 76 7.49 2.65 -2.10
N LEU A 77 7.34 2.75 -0.77
CA LEU A 77 6.11 2.34 -0.08
C LEU A 77 4.88 3.14 -0.54
N ARG A 78 5.03 4.45 -0.75
CA ARG A 78 3.95 5.31 -1.28
C ARG A 78 3.56 4.95 -2.70
N GLU A 79 4.52 4.65 -3.55
CA GLU A 79 4.24 4.24 -4.93
C GLU A 79 3.52 2.89 -4.97
N GLN A 80 3.92 1.94 -4.11
CA GLN A 80 3.21 0.67 -3.96
C GLN A 80 1.78 0.85 -3.45
N GLU A 81 1.56 1.69 -2.43
CA GLU A 81 0.20 2.00 -1.96
C GLU A 81 -0.66 2.60 -3.07
N LYS A 82 -0.11 3.55 -3.84
CA LYS A 82 -0.79 4.16 -4.98
C LYS A 82 -1.19 3.12 -6.05
N GLN A 83 -0.32 2.16 -6.34
CA GLN A 83 -0.63 1.08 -7.28
C GLN A 83 -1.76 0.18 -6.77
N LEU A 84 -1.76 -0.16 -5.47
CA LEU A 84 -2.85 -0.92 -4.85
C LEU A 84 -4.18 -0.14 -4.87
N GLU A 85 -4.15 1.17 -4.61
CA GLU A 85 -5.34 2.01 -4.71
C GLU A 85 -5.88 2.09 -6.15
N GLN A 86 -4.99 2.14 -7.14
CA GLN A 86 -5.39 2.10 -8.54
C GLN A 86 -6.03 0.76 -8.90
N ARG A 87 -5.40 -0.36 -8.49
CA ARG A 87 -5.96 -1.70 -8.68
C ARG A 87 -7.35 -1.85 -8.02
N LYS A 88 -7.53 -1.25 -6.86
CA LYS A 88 -8.83 -1.25 -6.15
C LYS A 88 -9.91 -0.56 -6.98
N LYS A 89 -9.58 0.57 -7.62
CA LYS A 89 -10.52 1.28 -8.51
C LYS A 89 -10.88 0.42 -9.72
N GLU A 90 -9.89 -0.23 -10.33
CA GLU A 90 -10.13 -1.15 -11.46
C GLU A 90 -11.05 -2.30 -11.07
N LEU A 91 -10.81 -2.93 -9.92
CA LEU A 91 -11.67 -4.01 -9.40
C LEU A 91 -13.08 -3.55 -9.08
N THR A 92 -13.26 -2.30 -8.64
CA THR A 92 -14.59 -1.72 -8.42
C THR A 92 -15.34 -1.58 -9.75
N THR A 93 -14.66 -1.11 -10.80
CA THR A 93 -15.25 -1.02 -12.15
C THR A 93 -15.61 -2.40 -12.69
N GLN A 94 -14.71 -3.38 -12.54
CA GLN A 94 -14.95 -4.75 -12.98
C GLN A 94 -16.13 -5.41 -12.24
N GLU A 95 -16.29 -5.13 -10.94
CA GLU A 95 -17.43 -5.61 -10.17
C GLU A 95 -18.75 -5.05 -10.71
N LEU A 96 -18.82 -3.75 -11.01
CA LEU A 96 -20.02 -3.11 -11.56
C LEU A 96 -20.40 -3.70 -12.93
N GLU A 97 -19.43 -3.98 -13.78
CA GLU A 97 -19.63 -4.63 -15.07
C GLU A 97 -20.13 -6.07 -14.91
N ALA A 98 -19.50 -6.84 -14.02
CA ALA A 98 -19.89 -8.22 -13.73
C ALA A 98 -21.30 -8.29 -13.12
N GLU A 99 -21.64 -7.39 -12.20
CA GLU A 99 -23.00 -7.27 -11.65
C GLU A 99 -24.03 -6.98 -12.74
N ARG A 100 -23.72 -6.07 -13.66
CA ARG A 100 -24.61 -5.73 -14.76
C ARG A 100 -24.87 -6.95 -15.64
N MET A 101 -23.81 -7.65 -16.04
CA MET A 101 -23.92 -8.86 -16.86
C MET A 101 -24.70 -9.97 -16.16
N TYR A 102 -24.46 -10.17 -14.87
CA TYR A 102 -25.19 -11.15 -14.06
C TYR A 102 -26.69 -10.82 -14.00
N ARG A 103 -27.05 -9.56 -13.72
CA ARG A 103 -28.46 -9.13 -13.70
C ARG A 103 -29.13 -9.26 -15.07
N GLU A 104 -28.41 -8.99 -16.15
CA GLU A 104 -28.92 -9.13 -17.51
C GLU A 104 -29.17 -10.60 -17.88
N ALA A 105 -28.23 -11.49 -17.53
CA ALA A 105 -28.40 -12.94 -17.68
C ALA A 105 -29.62 -13.47 -16.91
N GLN A 106 -29.82 -13.01 -15.68
CA GLN A 106 -30.99 -13.36 -14.87
C GLN A 106 -32.32 -12.84 -15.43
N ARG A 107 -32.31 -11.74 -16.19
CA ARG A 107 -33.53 -11.22 -16.84
C ARG A 107 -33.88 -12.07 -18.06
N ILE A 108 -32.90 -12.40 -18.89
CA ILE A 108 -33.08 -13.26 -20.07
C ILE A 108 -33.61 -14.63 -19.65
N GLU A 109 -33.03 -15.26 -18.61
CA GLU A 109 -33.47 -16.57 -18.11
C GLU A 109 -34.89 -16.56 -17.48
N LYS A 110 -35.43 -15.38 -17.13
CA LYS A 110 -36.81 -15.23 -16.63
C LYS A 110 -37.82 -14.89 -17.74
N GLU A 111 -37.34 -14.45 -18.90
CA GLU A 111 -38.16 -14.10 -20.06
C GLU A 111 -38.28 -15.27 -21.06
N GLU A 112 -37.42 -16.29 -20.95
CA GLU A 112 -37.54 -17.63 -21.58
C GLU A 112 -38.42 -18.60 -20.76
#